data_AF-A0A9E1RCF3-F1
#
_entry.id   AF-A0A9E1RCF3-F1
#
_cell.length_a   1.000
_cell.length_b   1.000
_cell.length_c   1.000
_cell.angle_alpha   90.00
_cell.angle_beta   90.00
_cell.angle_gamma   90.00
#
_symmetry.space_group_name_H-M   'P 1'
#
loop_
_entity.id
_entity.type
_entity.pdbx_description
1 polymer ?
#
loop_
_entity_poly.entity_id
_entity_poly.type
_entity_poly.pdbx_seq_one_letter_code
_entity_poly.pdbx_strand_id
1 'polypeptide(L)' 'MKPKKGIHILPSLFTTGNVFCGFYSMVAVLNEKYYLAAWAIVIGMIFDGLDGRIA' A
#
# COMPACT_ATOMS: atom_id res chain seq x y z
N MET A 1 7.86 14.28 32.29
CA MET A 1 8.41 13.53 31.13
C MET A 1 7.33 13.45 30.06
N LYS A 2 7.53 14.10 28.91
CA LYS A 2 6.54 14.09 27.82
C LYS A 2 6.53 12.69 27.19
N PRO A 3 5.40 11.99 27.03
CA PRO A 3 5.38 10.79 26.21
C PRO A 3 5.73 11.23 24.78
N LYS A 4 6.85 10.73 24.25
CA LYS A 4 7.10 10.79 22.81
C LYS A 4 5.96 10.00 22.17
N LYS A 5 4.93 10.70 21.69
CA LYS A 5 3.87 10.10 20.88
C LYS A 5 4.57 9.39 19.74
N GLY A 6 4.59 8.06 19.82
CA GLY A 6 5.01 7.20 18.73
C GLY A 6 4.35 7.71 17.46
N ILE A 7 5.19 7.97 16.49
CA ILE A 7 4.88 8.44 15.16
C ILE A 7 3.61 7.72 14.64
N HIS A 8 2.49 8.43 14.53
CA HIS A 8 1.24 7.95 13.90
C HIS A 8 1.35 7.87 12.36
N ILE A 9 2.58 7.80 11.85
CA ILE A 9 2.87 7.70 10.41
C ILE A 9 2.79 6.23 9.95
N LEU A 10 2.78 5.27 10.91
CA LEU A 10 2.72 3.85 10.60
C LEU A 10 1.47 3.46 9.77
N PRO A 11 0.24 3.91 10.11
CA PRO A 11 -0.95 3.62 9.30
C PRO A 11 -1.09 4.49 8.03
N SER A 12 -0.55 5.71 8.02
CA SER A 12 -0.69 6.56 6.83
C SER A 12 0.29 6.18 5.72
N LEU A 13 1.49 5.68 6.05
CA LEU A 13 2.47 5.22 5.05
C LEU A 13 1.99 4.00 4.26
N PHE A 14 1.16 3.20 4.89
CA PHE A 14 0.94 1.81 4.51
C PHE A 14 -0.33 1.79 3.63
N THR A 15 -1.30 2.65 3.93
CA THR A 15 -2.38 3.13 3.05
C THR A 15 -1.80 3.84 1.82
N THR A 16 -0.79 4.69 2.00
CA THR A 16 -0.09 5.34 0.87
C THR A 16 0.62 4.30 -0.02
N GLY A 17 1.18 3.25 0.59
CA GLY A 17 1.77 2.11 -0.11
C GLY A 17 0.76 1.31 -0.94
N ASN A 18 -0.47 1.13 -0.44
CA ASN A 18 -1.55 0.48 -1.20
C ASN A 18 -1.93 1.31 -2.44
N VAL A 19 -2.12 2.63 -2.28
CA VAL A 19 -2.40 3.53 -3.42
C VAL A 19 -1.26 3.50 -4.45
N PHE A 20 -0.01 3.46 -3.99
CA PHE A 20 1.15 3.33 -4.87
C PHE A 20 1.15 2.00 -5.65
N CYS A 21 0.80 0.88 -5.02
CA CYS A 21 0.65 -0.41 -5.68
C CYS A 21 -0.46 -0.39 -6.76
N GLY A 22 -1.59 0.27 -6.47
CA GLY A 22 -2.68 0.47 -7.44
C GLY A 22 -2.24 1.31 -8.64
N PHE A 23 -1.50 2.41 -8.40
CA PHE A 23 -0.95 3.23 -9.47
C PHE A 23 0.07 2.47 -10.32
N TYR A 24 0.98 1.71 -9.69
CA TYR A 24 1.95 0.87 -10.40
C TYR A 24 1.27 -0.20 -11.25
N SER A 25 0.20 -0.83 -10.75
CA SER A 25 -0.59 -1.79 -11.53
C SER A 25 -1.15 -1.14 -12.79
N MET A 26 -1.69 0.07 -12.69
CA MET A 26 -2.23 0.82 -13.83
C MET A 26 -1.13 1.09 -14.88
N VAL A 27 0.06 1.54 -14.44
CA VAL A 27 1.22 1.73 -15.33
C VAL A 27 1.68 0.40 -15.95
N ALA A 28 1.67 -0.70 -15.21
CA ALA A 28 2.06 -2.01 -15.72
C ALA A 28 1.10 -2.53 -16.79
N VAL A 29 -0.22 -2.30 -16.64
CA VAL A 29 -1.22 -2.61 -17.68
C VAL A 29 -0.97 -1.81 -18.96
N LEU A 30 -0.62 -0.53 -18.85
CA LEU A 30 -0.30 0.32 -20.00
C LEU A 30 0.95 -0.16 -20.76
N ASN A 31 1.83 -0.90 -20.09
CA ASN A 31 3.02 -1.51 -20.70
C ASN A 31 2.77 -2.97 -21.16
N GLU A 32 1.50 -3.41 -21.25
CA GLU A 32 1.10 -4.78 -21.59
C GLU A 32 1.65 -5.85 -20.62
N LYS A 33 2.10 -5.43 -19.43
CA LYS A 33 2.64 -6.31 -18.38
C LYS A 33 1.54 -6.73 -17.41
N TYR A 34 0.52 -7.43 -17.92
CA TYR A 34 -0.66 -7.83 -17.15
C TYR A 34 -0.33 -8.71 -15.94
N TYR A 35 0.68 -9.58 -16.05
CA TYR A 35 1.10 -10.45 -14.94
C TYR A 35 1.66 -9.66 -13.75
N LEU A 36 2.52 -8.68 -14.02
CA LEU A 36 3.05 -7.76 -13.00
C LEU A 36 1.95 -6.87 -12.42
N ALA A 37 1.02 -6.41 -13.25
CA ALA A 37 -0.11 -5.62 -12.80
C ALA A 37 -1.02 -6.39 -11.82
N ALA A 38 -1.30 -7.66 -12.10
CA ALA A 38 -2.10 -8.51 -11.23
C ALA A 38 -1.42 -8.71 -9.86
N TRP A 39 -0.11 -9.02 -9.85
CA TRP A 39 0.65 -9.16 -8.61
C TRP A 39 0.73 -7.87 -7.79
N ALA A 40 0.84 -6.71 -8.44
CA ALA A 40 0.81 -5.43 -7.76
C ALA A 40 -0.50 -5.17 -7.00
N ILE A 41 -1.64 -5.57 -7.57
CA ILE A 41 -2.95 -5.46 -6.87
C ILE A 41 -3.02 -6.43 -5.69
N VAL A 42 -2.55 -7.66 -5.85
CA VAL A 42 -2.52 -8.66 -4.76
C VAL A 42 -1.68 -8.17 -3.58
N ILE A 43 -0.51 -7.61 -3.85
CA ILE A 43 0.37 -7.03 -2.82
C ILE A 43 -0.29 -5.80 -2.17
N GLY A 44 -0.95 -4.93 -2.94
CA GLY A 44 -1.69 -3.78 -2.44
C GLY A 44 -2.82 -4.18 -1.47
N MET A 45 -3.61 -5.20 -1.82
CA MET A 45 -4.66 -5.73 -0.94
C MET A 45 -4.12 -6.29 0.38
N ILE A 46 -2.96 -6.93 0.36
CA ILE A 46 -2.29 -7.41 1.59
C ILE A 46 -1.85 -6.23 2.46
N PHE A 47 -1.25 -5.21 1.84
CA PHE A 47 -0.83 -3.98 2.52
C PHE A 47 -2.02 -3.27 3.19
N ASP A 48 -3.14 -3.11 2.48
CA ASP A 48 -4.36 -2.47 2.97
C ASP A 48 -5.01 -3.25 4.14
N GLY A 49 -5.07 -4.58 4.01
CA GLY A 49 -5.66 -5.45 5.03
C GLY A 49 -4.82 -5.54 6.32
N LEU A 50 -3.50 -5.33 6.23
CA LEU A 50 -2.63 -5.23 7.40
C LEU A 50 -2.85 -3.91 8.15
N ASP A 51 -3.07 -2.84 7.41
CA ASP A 51 -3.20 -1.48 7.92
C ASP A 51 -4.57 -1.21 8.55
N GLY A 52 -5.64 -1.73 7.93
CA GLY A 52 -6.99 -1.69 8.47
C GLY A 52 -7.18 -2.50 9.76
N ARG A 53 -6.19 -3.35 10.14
CA ARG A 53 -6.19 -4.09 11.42
C ARG A 53 -5.33 -3.43 12.50
N ILE A 54 -4.57 -2.39 12.16
CA ILE A 54 -3.73 -1.60 13.07
C ILE A 54 -4.40 -0.26 13.42
N ALA A 55 -5.48 0.11 12.73
CA ALA A 55 -6.36 1.24 13.06
C ALA A 55 -7.20 1.02 14.33
#